data_AF-A0A1L4C1E2-F1
#
_entry.id   AF-A0A1L4C1E2-F1
#
_cell.length_a   1.000
_cell.length_b   1.000
_cell.length_c   1.000
_cell.angle_alpha   90.00
_cell.angle_beta   90.00
_cell.angle_gamma   90.00
#
_symmetry.space_group_name_H-M   'P 1'
#
loop_
_entity.id
_entity.type
_entity.pdbx_description
1 polymer ?
#
loop_
_entity_poly.entity_id
_entity_poly.type
_entity_poly.pdbx_seq_one_letter_code
_entity_poly.pdbx_strand_id
1 'polypeptide(L)'
;MTTIDATFFSDKLSRKVSYSAIIPEKSRKEKSLRTLYLLHGYSGDRKDWFYAGNIEQLAEEYNIAVIIPSGENSYYVDHPSGAEYGKFIGEELVEETRSLFPLSTDQKDTWIAGLSMGVSVK
;
A
#
# COMPACT_ATOMS: atom_id res chain seq x y z
N MET A 1 -11.36 -1.05 13.72
CA MET A 1 -10.21 -0.91 12.81
C MET A 1 -8.90 -1.27 13.50
N THR A 2 -7.90 -1.76 12.76
CA THR A 2 -6.54 -1.98 13.25
C THR A 2 -5.54 -1.38 12.28
N THR A 3 -4.63 -0.53 12.77
CA THR A 3 -3.54 0.08 12.00
C THR A 3 -2.22 -0.59 12.37
N ILE A 4 -1.47 -1.03 11.38
CA ILE A 4 -0.23 -1.80 11.52
C ILE A 4 0.88 -1.08 10.76
N ASP A 5 1.98 -0.77 11.42
CA ASP A 5 3.22 -0.38 10.76
C ASP A 5 4.11 -1.61 10.62
N ALA A 6 4.42 -1.97 9.38
CA ALA A 6 5.24 -3.13 9.06
C ALA A 6 6.55 -2.73 8.41
N THR A 7 7.56 -3.59 8.52
CA THR A 7 8.83 -3.44 7.84
C THR A 7 9.34 -4.81 7.44
N PHE A 8 9.71 -4.95 6.17
CA PHE A 8 10.24 -6.19 5.62
C PHE A 8 11.44 -5.88 4.70
N PHE A 9 12.22 -6.91 4.37
CA PHE A 9 13.31 -6.76 3.40
C PHE A 9 12.75 -6.93 2.00
N SER A 10 12.92 -5.92 1.15
CA SER A 10 12.56 -5.96 -0.26
C SER A 10 13.76 -6.45 -1.06
N ASP A 11 13.55 -7.50 -1.85
CA ASP A 11 14.51 -8.00 -2.82
C ASP A 11 14.61 -7.02 -4.01
N LYS A 12 13.46 -6.47 -4.46
CA LYS A 12 13.40 -5.49 -5.56
C LYS A 12 14.17 -4.19 -5.27
N LEU A 13 14.28 -3.82 -4.00
CA LEU A 13 14.96 -2.61 -3.54
C LEU A 13 16.25 -2.91 -2.74
N SER A 14 16.54 -4.19 -2.49
CA SER A 14 17.71 -4.68 -1.75
C SER A 14 17.92 -3.99 -0.39
N ARG A 15 16.83 -3.71 0.33
CA ARG A 15 16.85 -3.01 1.62
C ARG A 15 15.56 -3.22 2.40
N LYS A 16 15.58 -2.85 3.69
CA LYS A 16 14.35 -2.79 4.49
C LYS A 16 13.47 -1.64 4.04
N VAL A 17 12.18 -1.92 3.87
CA VAL A 17 11.15 -0.95 3.48
C VAL A 17 9.95 -1.07 4.41
N SER A 18 9.18 0.00 4.52
CA SER A 18 8.06 0.08 5.46
C SER A 18 6.77 0.46 4.75
N TYR A 19 5.66 -0.07 5.26
CA TYR A 19 4.31 0.31 4.86
C TYR A 19 3.40 0.37 6.09
N SER A 20 2.32 1.13 5.99
CA SER A 20 1.23 1.11 6.96
C SER A 20 0.05 0.35 6.34
N ALA A 21 -0.60 -0.50 7.12
CA ALA A 21 -1.80 -1.23 6.73
C ALA A 21 -2.95 -0.87 7.67
N ILE A 22 -4.08 -0.48 7.09
CA ILE A 22 -5.34 -0.25 7.80
C ILE A 22 -6.26 -1.43 7.47
N ILE A 23 -6.59 -2.21 8.49
CA ILE A 23 -7.46 -3.39 8.38
C ILE A 23 -8.77 -3.10 9.11
N PRO A 24 -9.92 -3.04 8.41
CA PRO A 24 -11.21 -2.73 9.03
C PRO A 24 -11.65 -3.85 9.98
N GLU A 25 -12.37 -3.53 11.05
CA GLU A 25 -12.76 -4.54 12.05
C GLU A 25 -13.78 -5.54 11.54
N LYS A 26 -14.73 -5.07 10.72
CA LYS A 26 -15.74 -5.91 10.07
C LYS A 26 -15.12 -7.07 9.29
N SER A 27 -13.90 -6.88 8.79
CA SER A 27 -13.17 -7.88 8.03
C SER A 27 -12.67 -9.09 8.81
N ARG A 28 -12.62 -9.06 10.14
CA ARG A 28 -12.10 -10.19 10.93
C ARG A 28 -12.89 -11.49 10.73
N LYS A 29 -14.10 -11.40 10.16
CA LYS A 29 -14.95 -12.54 9.79
C LYS A 29 -14.96 -12.83 8.29
N GLU A 30 -14.42 -11.92 7.47
CA GLU A 30 -14.37 -12.05 6.02
C GLU A 30 -13.08 -12.76 5.59
N LYS A 31 -13.19 -13.64 4.61
CA LYS A 31 -12.05 -14.41 4.10
C LYS A 31 -11.33 -13.74 2.93
N SER A 32 -11.87 -12.63 2.42
CA SER A 32 -11.36 -11.95 1.22
C SER A 32 -11.76 -10.47 1.26
N LEU A 33 -10.77 -9.60 1.40
CA LEU A 33 -10.95 -8.15 1.49
C LEU A 33 -10.54 -7.42 0.24
N ARG A 34 -11.41 -6.49 -0.17
CA ARG A 34 -11.05 -5.50 -1.19
C ARG A 34 -9.95 -4.60 -0.64
N THR A 35 -8.99 -4.25 -1.49
CA THR A 35 -7.76 -3.59 -1.07
C THR A 35 -7.48 -2.37 -1.94
N LEU A 36 -7.08 -1.28 -1.30
CA LEU A 36 -6.56 -0.08 -1.94
C LEU A 36 -5.08 0.09 -1.58
N TYR A 37 -4.21 0.12 -2.58
CA TYR A 37 -2.83 0.59 -2.44
C TYR A 37 -2.80 2.10 -2.67
N LEU A 38 -2.46 2.86 -1.63
CA LEU A 38 -2.59 4.31 -1.61
C LEU A 38 -1.21 4.97 -1.53
N LEU A 39 -0.82 5.65 -2.60
CA LEU A 39 0.53 6.18 -2.82
C LEU A 39 0.64 7.64 -2.38
N HIS A 40 1.73 7.98 -1.68
CA HIS A 40 1.99 9.33 -1.22
C HIS A 40 2.62 10.22 -2.31
N GLY A 41 2.71 11.52 -2.03
CA GLY A 41 3.32 12.50 -2.91
C GLY A 41 4.83 12.59 -2.77
N TYR A 42 5.45 13.39 -3.64
CA TYR A 42 6.85 13.79 -3.50
C TYR A 42 7.08 14.47 -2.14
N SER A 43 8.20 14.20 -1.48
CA SER A 43 8.57 14.62 -0.11
C SER A 43 7.74 14.02 1.03
N GLY A 44 6.77 13.19 0.70
CA GLY A 44 5.91 12.51 1.66
C GLY A 44 6.41 11.16 2.14
N ASP A 45 5.66 10.58 3.07
CA ASP A 45 5.79 9.18 3.45
C ASP A 45 4.41 8.55 3.75
N ARG A 46 4.42 7.30 4.22
CA ARG A 46 3.19 6.55 4.56
C ARG A 46 2.29 7.23 5.61
N LYS A 47 2.83 8.13 6.43
CA LYS A 47 2.08 8.80 7.51
C LYS A 47 1.25 9.96 7.02
N ASP A 48 1.56 10.53 5.86
CA ASP A 48 0.87 11.72 5.33
C ASP A 48 -0.64 11.53 5.23
N TRP A 49 -1.08 10.35 4.79
CA TRP A 49 -2.49 10.02 4.65
C TRP A 49 -3.25 9.96 5.97
N PHE A 50 -2.57 9.75 7.10
CA PHE A 50 -3.17 9.78 8.44
C PHE A 50 -3.34 11.22 8.95
N TYR A 51 -2.49 12.15 8.53
CA TYR A 51 -2.57 13.55 8.97
C TYR A 51 -3.45 14.42 8.06
N ALA A 52 -3.49 14.11 6.77
CA ALA A 52 -4.15 14.93 5.76
C ALA A 52 -5.62 14.56 5.52
N GLY A 53 -6.14 13.48 6.11
CA GLY A 53 -7.51 13.04 5.84
C GLY A 53 -8.05 12.00 6.80
N ASN A 54 -9.25 11.49 6.46
CA ASN A 54 -10.01 10.55 7.28
C ASN A 54 -9.87 9.11 6.75
N ILE A 55 -8.70 8.73 6.24
CA ILE A 55 -8.51 7.46 5.53
C ILE A 55 -8.90 6.24 6.38
N GLU A 56 -8.63 6.31 7.68
CA GLU A 56 -8.99 5.30 8.66
C GLU A 56 -10.52 5.12 8.77
N GLN A 57 -11.26 6.23 8.90
CA GLN A 57 -12.72 6.20 8.95
C GLN A 57 -13.31 5.66 7.65
N LEU A 58 -12.78 6.09 6.50
CA LEU A 58 -13.24 5.66 5.18
C LEU A 58 -12.98 4.16 4.96
N ALA A 59 -11.81 3.65 5.38
CA ALA A 59 -11.49 2.23 5.30
C ALA A 59 -12.51 1.36 6.06
N GLU A 60 -12.91 1.79 7.27
CA GLU A 60 -13.92 1.09 8.08
C GLU A 60 -15.36 1.23 7.53
N GLU A 61 -15.69 2.41 6.99
CA GLU A 61 -17.00 2.68 6.39
C GLU A 61 -17.23 1.79 5.15
N TYR A 62 -16.27 1.77 4.23
CA TYR A 62 -16.36 1.00 2.98
C TYR A 62 -15.94 -0.46 3.13
N ASN A 63 -15.44 -0.86 4.30
CA ASN A 63 -14.89 -2.18 4.57
C ASN A 63 -13.85 -2.60 3.52
N ILE A 64 -12.80 -1.78 3.41
CA ILE A 64 -11.67 -1.98 2.50
C ILE A 64 -10.38 -1.97 3.31
N ALA A 65 -9.43 -2.84 2.97
CA ALA A 65 -8.07 -2.74 3.47
C ALA A 65 -7.35 -1.61 2.71
N VAL A 66 -6.54 -0.82 3.42
CA VAL A 66 -5.72 0.22 2.80
C VAL A 66 -4.25 -0.03 3.11
N ILE A 67 -3.43 -0.17 2.08
CA ILE A 67 -1.98 -0.36 2.18
C ILE A 67 -1.29 0.90 1.69
N ILE A 68 -0.44 1.48 2.54
CA ILE A 68 0.23 2.76 2.30
C ILE A 68 1.74 2.54 2.37
N PRO A 69 2.41 2.27 1.22
CA PRO A 69 3.85 2.03 1.20
C PRO A 69 4.67 3.32 1.26
N SER A 70 5.87 3.22 1.83
CA SER A 70 6.90 4.25 1.68
C SER A 70 7.59 4.07 0.34
N GLY A 71 7.33 4.99 -0.60
CA GLY A 71 7.89 5.00 -1.96
C GLY A 71 9.06 5.94 -2.19
N GLU A 72 9.39 6.78 -1.21
CA GLU A 72 10.40 7.85 -1.35
C GLU A 72 10.09 8.77 -2.54
N ASN A 73 11.08 9.52 -3.02
CA ASN A 73 10.96 10.40 -4.19
C ASN A 73 11.23 9.64 -5.51
N SER A 74 10.72 8.41 -5.62
CA SER A 74 11.06 7.48 -6.71
C SER A 74 10.18 7.60 -7.96
N TYR A 75 9.05 8.32 -7.87
CA TYR A 75 7.98 8.26 -8.88
C TYR A 75 7.38 6.87 -9.09
N TYR A 76 7.72 5.90 -8.22
CA TYR A 76 7.25 4.53 -8.28
C TYR A 76 7.52 3.83 -9.62
N VAL A 77 8.65 4.17 -10.27
CA VAL A 77 9.06 3.59 -11.55
C VAL A 77 10.33 2.76 -11.41
N ASP A 78 10.49 1.77 -12.29
CA ASP A 78 11.73 1.01 -12.38
C ASP A 78 12.82 1.84 -13.05
N HIS A 79 13.98 1.94 -12.39
CA HIS A 79 15.15 2.58 -12.99
C HIS A 79 16.06 1.49 -13.61
N PRO A 80 16.48 1.61 -14.89
CA PRO A 80 17.21 0.56 -15.61
C PRO A 80 18.49 0.02 -14.94
N SER A 81 19.10 0.80 -14.05
CA SER A 81 20.31 0.46 -13.31
C SER A 81 20.17 0.73 -11.81
N GLY A 82 18.94 0.75 -11.30
CA GLY A 82 18.64 1.17 -9.94
C GLY A 82 17.52 0.38 -9.31
N ALA A 83 16.91 0.98 -8.30
CA ALA A 83 15.81 0.42 -7.55
C ALA A 83 14.58 0.17 -8.44
N GLU A 84 14.00 -1.02 -8.34
CA GLU A 84 12.82 -1.45 -9.11
C GLU A 84 11.52 -1.10 -8.37
N TYR A 85 11.23 0.19 -8.21
CA TYR A 85 10.06 0.63 -7.43
C TYR A 85 8.72 0.23 -8.06
N GLY A 86 8.65 0.12 -9.39
CA GLY A 86 7.44 -0.35 -10.08
C GLY A 86 7.14 -1.80 -9.71
N LYS A 87 8.16 -2.67 -9.77
CA LYS A 87 8.02 -4.08 -9.34
C LYS A 87 7.81 -4.22 -7.84
N PHE A 88 8.45 -3.39 -7.02
CA PHE A 88 8.20 -3.38 -5.59
C PHE A 88 6.72 -3.14 -5.28
N ILE A 89 6.12 -2.09 -5.86
CA ILE A 89 4.72 -1.76 -5.61
C ILE A 89 3.75 -2.74 -6.28
N GLY A 90 4.02 -3.13 -7.53
CA GLY A 90 3.10 -3.92 -8.34
C GLY A 90 3.15 -5.43 -8.11
N GLU A 91 4.26 -5.94 -7.59
CA GLU A 91 4.47 -7.38 -7.36
C GLU A 91 4.74 -7.66 -5.88
N GLU A 92 5.90 -7.23 -5.39
CA GLU A 92 6.46 -7.70 -4.12
C GLU A 92 5.61 -7.26 -2.91
N LEU A 93 5.19 -6.01 -2.87
CA LEU A 93 4.32 -5.50 -1.80
C LEU A 93 2.93 -6.18 -1.82
N VAL A 94 2.43 -6.50 -3.01
CA VAL A 94 1.14 -7.18 -3.18
C VAL A 94 1.21 -8.61 -2.65
N GLU A 95 2.31 -9.31 -2.96
CA GLU A 95 2.57 -10.66 -2.45
C GLU A 95 2.76 -10.66 -0.93
N GLU A 96 3.59 -9.75 -0.39
CA GLU A 96 3.85 -9.61 1.04
C GLU A 96 2.54 -9.39 1.81
N THR A 97 1.74 -8.41 1.39
CA THR A 97 0.51 -8.05 2.12
C THR A 97 -0.59 -9.11 1.99
N ARG A 98 -0.67 -9.83 0.86
CA ARG A 98 -1.58 -10.99 0.70
C ARG A 98 -1.15 -12.20 1.53
N SER A 99 0.14 -12.34 1.83
CA SER A 99 0.61 -13.41 2.71
C SER A 99 0.24 -13.17 4.18
N LEU A 100 0.14 -11.89 4.58
CA LEU A 100 -0.11 -11.49 5.97
C LEU A 100 -1.57 -11.21 6.29
N PHE A 101 -2.36 -10.77 5.31
CA PHE A 101 -3.75 -10.35 5.50
C PHE A 101 -4.69 -11.08 4.54
N PRO A 102 -5.97 -11.28 4.89
CA PRO A 102 -6.95 -11.97 4.05
C PRO A 102 -7.44 -11.08 2.89
N LEU A 103 -6.52 -10.63 2.04
CA LEU A 103 -6.79 -9.73 0.91
C LEU A 103 -7.24 -10.53 -0.33
N SER A 104 -8.17 -9.96 -1.08
CA SER A 104 -8.64 -10.56 -2.34
C SER A 104 -7.51 -10.67 -3.36
N THR A 105 -7.50 -11.78 -4.10
CA THR A 105 -6.62 -11.99 -5.26
C THR A 105 -7.26 -11.51 -6.56
N ASP A 106 -8.54 -11.17 -6.55
CA ASP A 106 -9.26 -10.71 -7.73
C ASP A 106 -8.84 -9.28 -8.10
N GLN A 107 -8.53 -9.05 -9.38
CA GLN A 107 -8.14 -7.74 -9.89
C GLN A 107 -9.21 -6.67 -9.66
N LYS A 108 -10.51 -7.03 -9.80
CA LYS A 108 -11.64 -6.10 -9.60
C LYS A 108 -11.74 -5.57 -8.15
N ASP A 109 -11.16 -6.30 -7.20
CA ASP A 109 -11.18 -6.00 -5.77
C ASP A 109 -9.87 -5.33 -5.30
N THR A 110 -8.93 -5.14 -6.23
CA THR A 110 -7.61 -4.58 -5.97
C THR A 110 -7.47 -3.27 -6.72
N TRP A 111 -7.32 -2.17 -5.99
CA TRP A 111 -7.22 -0.83 -6.56
C TRP A 111 -5.92 -0.17 -6.16
N ILE A 112 -5.52 0.80 -6.97
CA ILE A 112 -4.38 1.67 -6.70
C ILE A 112 -4.82 3.12 -6.90
N ALA A 113 -4.40 4.00 -5.99
CA ALA A 113 -4.63 5.44 -6.09
C ALA A 113 -3.45 6.18 -5.46
N GLY A 114 -3.35 7.48 -5.71
CA GLY A 114 -2.31 8.29 -5.10
C GLY A 114 -2.55 9.78 -5.29
N LEU A 115 -1.64 10.59 -4.75
CA LEU A 115 -1.63 12.04 -4.90
C LEU A 115 -0.31 12.51 -5.54
N SER A 116 -0.37 13.53 -6.40
CA SER A 116 0.82 14.13 -7.05
C SER A 116 1.71 13.07 -7.70
N MET A 117 2.93 12.84 -7.18
CA MET A 117 3.83 11.78 -7.59
C MET A 117 3.15 10.40 -7.65
N GLY A 118 2.33 10.06 -6.66
CA GLY A 118 1.60 8.79 -6.60
C GLY A 118 0.56 8.58 -7.71
N VAL A 119 0.19 9.62 -8.46
CA VAL A 119 -0.69 9.50 -9.64
C VAL A 119 0.09 9.09 -10.90
N SER A 120 1.42 9.14 -10.87
CA SER A 120 2.28 8.85 -12.03
C SER A 120 2.34 7.35 -12.37
N VAL A 121 1.82 6.50 -11.49
CA VAL A 121 1.77 5.04 -11.67
C VAL A 121 0.69 4.70 -12.68
N LYS A 122 1.03 3.85 -13.66
CA LYS A 122 0.13 3.35 -14.70
C LYS A 122 -0.08 1.86 -14.60
#